data_AF-A0A958D1K3-F1
#
_entry.id   AF-A0A958D1K3-F1
#
_cell.length_a   1.000
_cell.length_b   1.000
_cell.length_c   1.000
_cell.angle_alpha   90.00
_cell.angle_beta   90.00
_cell.angle_gamma   90.00
#
_symmetry.space_group_name_H-M   'P 1'
#
loop_
_entity.id
_entity.type
_entity.pdbx_description
1 polymer ?
#
loop_
_entity_poly.entity_id
_entity_poly.type
_entity_poly.pdbx_seq_one_letter_code
_entity_poly.pdbx_strand_id
1 'polypeptide(L)'
;DVLVPHMGLTTKGSIGASTALTLEEAARRVQAMHDAAKAVNPDILVLCHGGPIAMPEDARFIFEHTTGIAGFFGASSMERLPTEIALTNQARSFKALALT
;
A
#
# COMPACT_ATOMS: atom_id res chain seq x y z
N ASP A 1 -0.23 -18.75 9.75
CA ASP A 1 -0.10 -18.76 8.29
C ASP A 1 0.47 -17.47 7.74
N VAL A 2 -0.23 -16.34 7.90
CA VAL A 2 0.21 -15.04 7.38
C VAL A 2 0.12 -13.96 8.45
N LEU A 3 1.15 -13.13 8.56
CA LEU A 3 1.14 -11.86 9.28
C LEU A 3 1.08 -10.70 8.28
N VAL A 4 0.25 -9.71 8.56
CA VAL A 4 0.14 -8.50 7.72
C VAL A 4 0.45 -7.26 8.59
N PRO A 5 1.73 -6.84 8.69
CA PRO A 5 2.10 -5.62 9.41
C PRO A 5 1.38 -4.39 8.82
N HIS A 6 0.50 -3.77 9.60
CA HIS A 6 -0.32 -2.65 9.18
C HIS A 6 0.31 -1.31 9.58
N MET A 7 0.72 -0.51 8.58
CA MET A 7 1.44 0.75 8.78
C MET A 7 0.52 1.97 9.00
N GLY A 8 -0.71 1.75 9.49
CA GLY A 8 -1.75 2.77 9.63
C GLY A 8 -2.61 2.96 8.37
N LEU A 9 -3.51 3.95 8.39
CA LEU A 9 -4.44 4.23 7.29
C LEU A 9 -3.71 4.60 6.00
N THR A 10 -4.19 4.11 4.86
CA THR A 10 -3.64 4.43 3.53
C THR A 10 -3.85 5.91 3.19
N THR A 11 -2.79 6.60 2.76
CA THR A 11 -2.76 8.07 2.67
C THR A 11 -3.01 8.66 1.28
N LYS A 12 -3.09 7.84 0.22
CA LYS A 12 -3.40 8.29 -1.15
C LYS A 12 -4.90 8.28 -1.45
N GLY A 13 -5.29 9.00 -2.51
CA GLY A 13 -6.67 9.12 -3.00
C GLY A 13 -7.39 10.37 -2.50
N SER A 14 -8.63 10.54 -2.92
CA SER A 14 -9.46 11.70 -2.56
C SER A 14 -9.84 11.74 -1.06
N ILE A 15 -9.79 10.60 -0.38
CA ILE A 15 -10.14 10.42 1.04
C ILE A 15 -8.99 9.85 1.89
N GLY A 16 -7.75 9.95 1.40
CA GLY A 16 -6.57 9.43 2.11
C GLY A 16 -6.28 10.18 3.41
N ALA A 17 -5.70 9.49 4.40
CA ALA A 17 -5.27 10.14 5.64
C ALA A 17 -4.14 11.15 5.38
N SER A 18 -4.19 12.32 6.02
CA SER A 18 -3.20 13.40 5.86
C SER A 18 -1.91 13.17 6.65
N THR A 19 -1.92 12.26 7.61
CA THR A 19 -0.76 11.90 8.44
C THR A 19 -0.32 10.47 8.13
N ALA A 20 0.86 10.32 7.56
CA ALA A 20 1.47 9.02 7.26
C ALA A 20 2.82 8.88 7.98
N LEU A 21 3.21 7.65 8.26
CA LEU A 21 4.63 7.32 8.38
C LEU A 21 5.35 7.68 7.06
N THR A 22 6.66 7.90 7.11
CA THR A 22 7.47 7.88 5.88
C THR A 22 7.63 6.43 5.39
N LEU A 23 8.02 6.24 4.12
CA LEU A 23 8.26 4.91 3.58
C LEU A 23 9.42 4.20 4.30
N GLU A 24 10.45 4.94 4.71
CA GLU A 24 11.58 4.42 5.47
C GLU A 24 11.13 3.90 6.84
N GLU A 25 10.31 4.67 7.56
CA GLU A 25 9.79 4.27 8.86
C GLU A 25 8.83 3.08 8.73
N ALA A 26 8.04 3.03 7.65
CA ALA A 26 7.22 1.87 7.33
C ALA A 26 8.09 0.62 7.09
N ALA A 27 9.15 0.72 6.28
CA ALA A 27 10.08 -0.39 6.04
C ALA A 27 10.72 -0.90 7.34
N ARG A 28 11.21 0.01 8.19
CA ARG A 28 11.80 -0.34 9.49
C ARG A 28 10.82 -1.09 10.39
N ARG A 29 9.56 -0.65 10.46
CA ARG A 29 8.51 -1.30 11.25
C ARG A 29 8.10 -2.65 10.69
N VAL A 30 7.96 -2.76 9.36
CA VAL A 30 7.68 -4.03 8.68
C VAL A 30 8.78 -5.04 8.99
N GLN A 31 10.06 -4.66 8.88
CA GLN A 31 11.19 -5.54 9.19
C GLN A 31 11.17 -5.99 10.65
N ALA A 32 10.96 -5.07 11.60
CA ALA A 32 10.92 -5.41 13.02
C ALA A 32 9.80 -6.43 13.34
N MET A 33 8.62 -6.28 12.73
CA MET A 33 7.52 -7.24 12.92
C MET A 33 7.78 -8.56 12.18
N HIS A 34 8.40 -8.52 11.01
CA HIS A 34 8.84 -9.72 10.28
C HIS A 34 9.80 -10.55 11.14
N ASP A 35 10.84 -9.94 11.67
CA ASP A 35 11.89 -10.63 12.41
C ASP A 35 11.34 -11.25 13.70
N ALA A 36 10.47 -10.51 14.42
CA ALA A 36 9.78 -11.03 15.59
C ALA A 36 8.89 -12.24 15.25
N ALA A 37 8.19 -12.21 14.12
CA ALA A 37 7.35 -13.31 13.67
C ALA A 37 8.17 -14.54 13.28
N LYS A 38 9.27 -14.34 12.53
CA LYS A 38 10.19 -15.40 12.11
C LYS A 38 10.92 -16.06 13.27
N ALA A 39 11.20 -15.32 14.35
CA ALA A 39 11.78 -15.88 15.56
C ALA A 39 10.86 -16.90 16.27
N VAL A 40 9.54 -16.74 16.14
CA VAL A 40 8.54 -17.65 16.72
C VAL A 40 8.17 -18.77 15.75
N ASN A 41 7.97 -18.44 14.47
CA ASN A 41 7.62 -19.40 13.43
C ASN A 41 8.37 -19.06 12.12
N PRO A 42 9.42 -19.82 11.77
CA PRO A 42 10.19 -19.60 10.55
C PRO A 42 9.37 -19.69 9.25
N ASP A 43 8.25 -20.41 9.26
CA ASP A 43 7.43 -20.68 8.07
C ASP A 43 6.31 -19.64 7.85
N ILE A 44 6.11 -18.70 8.79
CA ILE A 44 5.07 -17.67 8.64
C ILE A 44 5.36 -16.77 7.44
N LEU A 45 4.35 -16.50 6.60
CA LEU A 45 4.46 -15.50 5.54
C LEU A 45 4.19 -14.11 6.11
N VAL A 46 4.93 -13.11 5.64
CA VAL A 46 4.75 -11.72 6.10
C VAL A 46 4.51 -10.82 4.90
N LEU A 47 3.39 -10.10 4.87
CA LEU A 47 3.00 -9.21 3.76
C LEU A 47 2.87 -7.76 4.26
N CYS A 48 3.51 -6.80 3.60
CA CYS A 48 3.39 -5.39 4.00
C CYS A 48 2.03 -4.79 3.62
N HIS A 49 1.53 -3.84 4.42
CA HIS A 49 0.23 -3.20 4.20
C HIS A 49 0.12 -1.80 4.83
N GLY A 50 -0.66 -0.92 4.18
CA GLY A 50 -1.17 0.31 4.78
C GLY A 50 -0.16 1.46 4.83
N GLY A 51 -0.59 2.55 5.48
CA GLY A 51 0.19 3.76 5.65
C GLY A 51 0.61 4.36 4.31
N PRO A 52 1.91 4.65 4.11
CA PRO A 52 2.40 5.18 2.85
C PRO A 52 2.49 4.15 1.71
N ILE A 53 2.24 2.85 1.98
CA ILE A 53 2.39 1.76 1.01
C ILE A 53 1.09 1.62 0.19
N ALA A 54 0.93 2.44 -0.84
CA ALA A 54 -0.34 2.62 -1.53
C ALA A 54 -0.32 2.31 -3.03
N MET A 55 0.84 2.35 -3.67
CA MET A 55 1.07 2.11 -5.10
C MET A 55 2.20 1.09 -5.31
N PRO A 56 2.32 0.50 -6.52
CA PRO A 56 3.36 -0.47 -6.83
C PRO A 56 4.78 0.01 -6.49
N GLU A 57 5.08 1.29 -6.72
CA GLU A 57 6.39 1.89 -6.45
C GLU A 57 6.69 1.95 -4.94
N ASP A 58 5.65 2.18 -4.13
CA ASP A 58 5.77 2.20 -2.67
C ASP A 58 6.03 0.77 -2.15
N ALA A 59 5.31 -0.23 -2.69
CA ALA A 59 5.53 -1.63 -2.33
C ALA A 59 6.94 -2.11 -2.75
N ARG A 60 7.40 -1.72 -3.94
CA ARG A 60 8.78 -1.96 -4.40
C ARG A 60 9.79 -1.38 -3.43
N PHE A 61 9.59 -0.14 -2.97
CA PHE A 61 10.49 0.45 -1.98
C PHE A 61 10.59 -0.42 -0.72
N ILE A 62 9.47 -0.92 -0.21
CA ILE A 62 9.49 -1.83 0.96
C ILE A 62 10.28 -3.10 0.64
N PHE A 63 10.11 -3.70 -0.53
CA PHE A 63 10.84 -4.91 -0.95
C PHE A 63 12.35 -4.69 -1.03
N GLU A 64 12.78 -3.50 -1.47
CA GLU A 64 14.20 -3.13 -1.56
C GLU A 64 14.83 -2.82 -0.19
N HIS A 65 14.02 -2.49 0.83
CA HIS A 65 14.47 -2.04 2.15
C HIS A 65 14.13 -3.01 3.29
N THR A 66 13.72 -4.24 2.95
CA THR A 66 13.44 -5.32 3.90
C THR A 66 13.93 -6.65 3.35
N THR A 67 14.00 -7.68 4.19
CA THR A 67 14.43 -9.03 3.82
C THR A 67 13.42 -10.05 4.32
N GLY A 68 13.04 -10.99 3.45
CA GLY A 68 12.22 -12.16 3.82
C GLY A 68 10.70 -11.96 3.81
N ILE A 69 10.21 -10.74 3.57
CA ILE A 69 8.77 -10.53 3.32
C ILE A 69 8.33 -11.20 2.02
N ALA A 70 7.10 -11.71 2.03
CA ALA A 70 6.51 -12.53 0.97
C ALA A 70 5.70 -11.72 -0.06
N GLY A 71 5.48 -10.41 0.17
CA GLY A 71 4.74 -9.55 -0.76
C GLY A 71 3.98 -8.42 -0.09
N PHE A 72 2.92 -7.96 -0.77
CA PHE A 72 2.08 -6.84 -0.38
C PHE A 72 0.60 -7.26 -0.30
N PHE A 73 -0.11 -6.83 0.73
CA PHE A 73 -1.53 -7.04 0.88
C PHE A 73 -2.31 -5.76 0.49
N GLY A 74 -3.03 -5.81 -0.63
CA GLY A 74 -3.77 -4.66 -1.17
C GLY A 74 -5.24 -4.65 -0.77
N ALA A 75 -5.77 -3.46 -0.46
CA ALA A 75 -7.20 -3.20 -0.28
C ALA A 75 -7.58 -1.95 -1.10
N SER A 76 -7.59 -0.76 -0.49
CA SER A 76 -7.89 0.49 -1.20
C SER A 76 -6.98 0.75 -2.40
N SER A 77 -5.73 0.29 -2.36
CA SER A 77 -4.77 0.36 -3.48
C SER A 77 -5.18 -0.48 -4.70
N MET A 78 -5.99 -1.52 -4.50
CA MET A 78 -6.42 -2.44 -5.54
C MET A 78 -7.79 -2.06 -6.13
N GLU A 79 -8.71 -1.58 -5.29
CA GLU A 79 -10.07 -1.22 -5.73
C GLU A 79 -10.30 0.29 -5.78
N ARG A 80 -10.21 0.99 -4.64
CA ARG A 80 -10.62 2.40 -4.54
C ARG A 80 -9.78 3.34 -5.41
N LEU A 81 -8.45 3.31 -5.26
CA LEU A 81 -7.58 4.27 -5.94
C LEU A 81 -7.63 4.14 -7.47
N PRO A 82 -7.55 2.93 -8.06
CA PRO A 82 -7.68 2.78 -9.50
C PRO A 82 -9.06 3.20 -10.01
N THR A 83 -10.13 2.85 -9.28
CA THR A 83 -11.51 3.23 -9.65
C THR A 83 -11.73 4.74 -9.59
N GLU A 84 -11.23 5.43 -8.57
CA GLU A 84 -11.31 6.90 -8.47
C GLU A 84 -10.69 7.58 -9.70
N ILE A 85 -9.51 7.12 -10.14
CA ILE A 85 -8.82 7.66 -11.32
C ILE A 85 -9.64 7.40 -12.58
N ALA A 86 -10.09 6.16 -12.79
CA ALA A 86 -10.83 5.76 -13.98
C ALA A 86 -12.15 6.54 -14.13
N LEU A 87 -12.95 6.60 -13.05
CA LEU A 87 -14.24 7.30 -13.06
C LEU A 87 -14.06 8.81 -13.29
N THR A 88 -13.09 9.42 -12.62
CA THR A 88 -12.81 10.85 -12.77
C THR A 88 -12.40 11.19 -14.20
N ASN A 89 -11.54 10.38 -14.81
CA ASN A 89 -11.10 10.58 -16.18
C ASN A 89 -12.25 10.39 -17.18
N GLN A 90 -13.10 9.38 -16.99
CA GLN A 90 -14.27 9.18 -17.85
C GLN A 90 -15.23 10.37 -17.80
N ALA A 91 -15.51 10.89 -16.60
CA ALA A 91 -16.36 12.06 -16.43
C ALA A 91 -15.77 13.31 -17.12
N ARG A 92 -14.44 13.52 -16.99
CA ARG A 92 -13.73 14.60 -17.68
C ARG A 92 -13.84 14.49 -19.20
N SER A 93 -13.69 13.29 -19.75
CA SER A 93 -13.79 13.05 -21.20
C SER A 93 -15.16 13.42 -21.76
N PHE A 94 -16.25 13.04 -21.07
CA PHE A 94 -17.60 13.45 -21.50
C PHE A 94 -17.80 14.96 -21.42
N LYS A 95 -17.29 15.61 -20.37
CA LYS A 95 -17.38 17.07 -20.22
C LYS A 95 -16.59 17.86 -21.26
N ALA A 96 -15.61 17.25 -21.92
CA ALA A 96 -14.77 17.89 -22.93
C ALA A 96 -15.40 17.91 -24.33
N LEU A 97 -16.54 17.22 -24.54
CA LEU A 97 -17.23 17.21 -25.83
C LEU A 97 -17.84 18.59 -26.12
N ALA A 98 -17.62 19.10 -27.33
CA ALA A 98 -18.33 20.27 -27.85
C ALA A 98 -19.56 19.82 -28.62
N LEU A 99 -20.68 20.52 -28.45
CA LEU A 99 -21.85 20.34 -29.31
C LEU A 99 -21.57 21.03 -30.64
N THR A 100 -21.76 20.29 -31.73
CA THR A 100 -21.76 20.81 -33.11
C THR A 100 -23.11 21.37 -33.47
#